data_AF-A0A2V7HDM4-F1
#
_entry.id   AF-A0A2V7HDM4-F1
#
_cell.length_a   1.000
_cell.length_b   1.000
_cell.length_c   1.000
_cell.angle_alpha   90.00
_cell.angle_beta   90.00
_cell.angle_gamma   90.00
#
_symmetry.space_group_name_H-M   'P 1'
#
loop_
_entity.id
_entity.type
_entity.pdbx_description
1 polymer ?
#
loop_
_entity_poly.entity_id
_entity_poly.type
_entity_poly.pdbx_seq_one_letter_code
_entity_poly.pdbx_strand_id
1 'polypeptide(L)'
;MSSARITVNPSRGEFHIRRAAIADASTIRTCLAEAFEPYRADYTSAAFADTVPGVSGVENRLQTMTCFVACDSAGKIVGTVGAQVVTTSEGHLRGMAVRPEWQGGEVAALLLSAAERTLLEAGCEAVSLDTTQPLARAIRFYERHGFVATGQVQDFFGMPLFEYKKTMTPTPHTATRRVLILMFDRVEVLDFAGPYEVFSLGSDQSGKSLCSVETIGSAPEITCIGGLKVKVDFTFADRPTADLLIVPGGPGARIPGDGYEEILAFISSSRQRIPLIASVCTGSFLLARAGFLGGLDATTHPDRVGEFRKEFPTINLRADKIVDQGSLITSGGISSGIDLALYILEKWFGGGCRAEVARRLDGAWK
;
A
#
# COMPACT_ATOMS: atom_id res chain seq x y z
N MET A 1 45.41 -12.45 -11.08
CA MET A 1 44.65 -11.39 -11.76
C MET A 1 43.40 -11.12 -10.93
N SER A 2 43.17 -9.85 -10.63
CA SER A 2 42.45 -9.35 -9.46
C SER A 2 40.96 -9.70 -9.42
N SER A 3 40.54 -10.36 -8.33
CA SER A 3 39.15 -10.44 -7.88
C SER A 3 38.65 -9.03 -7.57
N ALA A 4 37.72 -8.53 -8.38
CA ALA A 4 37.00 -7.30 -8.09
C ALA A 4 36.11 -7.55 -6.87
N ARG A 5 36.55 -7.08 -5.70
CA ARG A 5 35.73 -6.99 -4.50
C ARG A 5 34.53 -6.11 -4.81
N ILE A 6 33.34 -6.71 -4.84
CA ILE A 6 32.08 -5.96 -4.73
C ILE A 6 32.08 -5.38 -3.32
N THR A 7 32.45 -4.11 -3.19
CA THR A 7 32.31 -3.37 -1.94
C THR A 7 30.82 -3.12 -1.74
N VAL A 8 30.14 -4.02 -1.03
CA VAL A 8 28.81 -3.75 -0.47
C VAL A 8 29.01 -2.65 0.57
N ASN A 9 28.53 -1.45 0.25
CA ASN A 9 28.61 -0.31 1.16
C ASN A 9 27.74 -0.59 2.40
N PRO A 10 28.25 -0.45 3.64
CA PRO A 10 27.52 -0.86 4.83
C PRO A 10 26.36 0.10 5.11
N SER A 11 25.19 -0.47 5.45
CA SER A 11 24.02 0.18 6.07
C SER A 11 23.62 1.55 5.53
N ARG A 12 22.88 1.58 4.42
CA ARG A 12 22.01 2.73 4.13
C ARG A 12 20.87 2.73 5.14
N GLY A 13 20.55 3.89 5.71
CA GLY A 13 19.49 4.03 6.71
C GLY A 13 18.13 3.59 6.17
N GLU A 14 17.17 3.37 7.08
CA GLU A 14 15.79 3.12 6.68
C GLU A 14 15.20 4.31 5.94
N PHE A 15 14.35 4.02 4.94
CA PHE A 15 13.59 5.02 4.20
C PHE A 15 12.19 4.49 3.89
N HIS A 16 11.28 5.41 3.59
CA HIS A 16 9.94 5.07 3.10
C HIS A 16 9.58 5.90 1.87
N ILE A 17 8.68 5.39 1.03
CA ILE A 17 8.13 6.10 -0.13
C ILE A 17 6.76 6.68 0.24
N ARG A 18 6.51 7.93 -0.14
CA ARG A 18 5.18 8.55 -0.04
C ARG A 18 4.91 9.46 -1.24
N ARG A 19 3.64 9.82 -1.45
CA ARG A 19 3.29 10.92 -2.34
C ARG A 19 3.86 12.24 -1.80
N ALA A 20 4.35 13.07 -2.69
CA ALA A 20 4.86 14.40 -2.37
C ALA A 20 3.69 15.37 -2.17
N ALA A 21 3.85 16.32 -1.26
CA ALA A 21 2.98 17.46 -1.06
C ALA A 21 3.62 18.73 -1.62
N ILE A 22 2.84 19.78 -1.85
CA ILE A 22 3.35 21.09 -2.30
C ILE A 22 4.47 21.61 -1.38
N ALA A 23 4.35 21.37 -0.07
CA ALA A 23 5.36 21.75 0.93
C ALA A 23 6.74 21.07 0.72
N ASP A 24 6.81 19.98 -0.06
CA ASP A 24 8.07 19.30 -0.37
C ASP A 24 8.88 19.98 -1.48
N ALA A 25 8.33 21.00 -2.17
CA ALA A 25 8.90 21.56 -3.39
C ALA A 25 10.35 22.03 -3.23
N SER A 26 10.67 22.72 -2.15
CA SER A 26 12.03 23.18 -1.86
C SER A 26 13.01 22.02 -1.66
N THR A 27 12.57 20.96 -0.99
CA THR A 27 13.41 19.81 -0.65
C THR A 27 13.60 18.88 -1.85
N ILE A 28 12.57 18.73 -2.69
CA ILE A 28 12.65 18.06 -4.00
C ILE A 28 13.63 18.80 -4.92
N ARG A 29 13.54 20.14 -4.99
CA ARG A 29 14.48 20.96 -5.76
C ARG A 29 15.92 20.72 -5.31
N THR A 30 16.16 20.67 -4.00
CA THR A 30 17.50 20.38 -3.45
C THR A 30 17.97 18.97 -3.81
N CYS A 31 17.09 17.97 -3.73
CA CYS A 31 17.41 16.60 -4.14
C CYS A 31 17.77 16.53 -5.64
N LEU A 32 17.03 17.22 -6.50
CA LEU A 32 17.34 17.32 -7.93
C LEU A 32 18.70 17.99 -8.16
N ALA A 33 18.95 19.12 -7.51
CA ALA A 33 20.21 19.85 -7.65
C ALA A 33 21.42 18.99 -7.26
N GLU A 34 21.38 18.34 -6.11
CA GLU A 34 22.48 17.48 -5.65
C GLU A 34 22.68 16.24 -6.54
N ALA A 35 21.60 15.64 -7.04
CA ALA A 35 21.69 14.47 -7.90
C ALA A 35 22.27 14.79 -9.29
N PHE A 36 22.04 16.01 -9.78
CA PHE A 36 22.46 16.47 -11.10
C PHE A 36 23.73 17.31 -11.12
N GLU A 37 24.20 17.81 -9.96
CA GLU A 37 25.43 18.60 -9.86
C GLU A 37 26.65 17.93 -10.52
N PRO A 38 26.89 16.60 -10.38
CA PRO A 38 28.01 15.94 -11.07
C PRO A 38 27.99 16.05 -12.60
N TYR A 39 26.82 16.35 -13.19
CA TYR A 39 26.61 16.47 -14.64
C TYR A 39 26.52 17.93 -15.10
N ARG A 40 26.73 18.91 -14.22
CA ARG A 40 26.53 20.34 -14.53
C ARG A 40 27.31 20.81 -15.75
N ALA A 41 28.54 20.32 -15.92
CA ALA A 41 29.42 20.67 -17.02
C ALA A 41 29.01 20.02 -18.36
N ASP A 42 28.25 18.93 -18.31
CA ASP A 42 27.81 18.18 -19.49
C ASP A 42 26.49 18.73 -20.07
N TYR A 43 25.87 19.70 -19.40
CA TYR A 43 24.58 20.27 -19.78
C TYR A 43 24.72 21.71 -20.29
N THR A 44 23.92 22.07 -21.29
CA THR A 44 23.70 23.49 -21.60
C THR A 44 22.97 24.17 -20.44
N SER A 45 23.17 25.48 -20.27
CA SER A 45 22.55 26.24 -19.17
C SER A 45 21.03 26.11 -19.15
N ALA A 46 20.39 26.06 -20.32
CA ALA A 46 18.94 25.92 -20.45
C ALA A 46 18.48 24.48 -20.14
N ALA A 47 19.17 23.45 -20.67
CA ALA A 47 18.88 22.05 -20.36
C ALA A 47 18.99 21.74 -18.87
N PHE A 48 20.02 22.29 -18.20
CA PHE A 48 20.19 22.11 -16.76
C PHE A 48 19.07 22.80 -15.97
N ALA A 49 18.65 24.00 -16.38
CA ALA A 49 17.56 24.72 -15.72
C ALA A 49 16.19 24.03 -15.87
N ASP A 50 15.92 23.38 -16.99
CA ASP A 50 14.69 22.57 -17.15
C ASP A 50 14.74 21.27 -16.32
N THR A 51 15.92 20.64 -16.27
CA THR A 51 16.13 19.39 -15.54
C THR A 51 16.07 19.60 -14.02
N VAL A 52 16.70 20.67 -13.54
CA VAL A 52 16.74 21.12 -12.13
C VAL A 52 15.98 22.46 -12.02
N PRO A 53 14.64 22.44 -12.07
CA PRO A 53 13.85 23.66 -11.99
C PRO A 53 14.01 24.34 -10.63
N GLY A 54 13.73 25.65 -10.58
CA GLY A 54 13.51 26.36 -9.33
C GLY A 54 12.30 25.84 -8.56
N VAL A 55 12.10 26.34 -7.34
CA VAL A 55 11.00 25.90 -6.45
C VAL A 55 9.65 26.00 -7.13
N SER A 56 9.35 27.12 -7.80
CA SER A 56 8.08 27.30 -8.52
C SER A 56 7.87 26.31 -9.67
N GLY A 57 8.94 25.87 -10.33
CA GLY A 57 8.85 24.83 -11.35
C GLY A 57 8.56 23.46 -10.75
N VAL A 58 9.06 23.16 -9.55
CA VAL A 58 8.70 21.96 -8.80
C VAL A 58 7.27 22.03 -8.28
N GLU A 59 6.82 23.18 -7.77
CA GLU A 59 5.42 23.40 -7.37
C GLU A 59 4.46 23.15 -8.53
N ASN A 60 4.79 23.65 -9.73
CA ASN A 60 4.01 23.37 -10.93
C ASN A 60 3.93 21.86 -11.23
N ARG A 61 5.07 21.14 -11.16
CA ARG A 61 5.07 19.67 -11.30
C ARG A 61 4.15 19.02 -10.27
N LEU A 62 4.19 19.44 -9.01
CA LEU A 62 3.33 18.88 -7.95
C LEU A 62 1.84 19.15 -8.17
N GLN A 63 1.48 20.14 -9.00
CA GLN A 63 0.09 20.45 -9.36
C GLN A 63 -0.38 19.69 -10.61
N THR A 64 0.52 19.42 -11.57
CA THR A 64 0.16 18.83 -12.86
C THR A 64 0.41 17.33 -12.95
N MET A 65 1.16 16.75 -12.02
CA MET A 65 1.51 15.33 -12.03
C MET A 65 1.60 14.73 -10.62
N THR A 66 1.52 13.41 -10.54
CA THR A 66 1.72 12.72 -9.26
C THR A 66 3.21 12.55 -9.01
N CYS A 67 3.74 13.20 -7.98
CA CYS A 67 5.13 13.02 -7.57
C CYS A 67 5.25 12.12 -6.33
N PHE A 68 6.30 11.30 -6.32
CA PHE A 68 6.71 10.48 -5.18
C PHE A 68 8.05 10.95 -4.65
N VAL A 69 8.24 10.77 -3.35
CA VAL A 69 9.49 11.06 -2.65
C VAL A 69 9.88 9.88 -1.77
N ALA A 70 11.18 9.62 -1.71
CA ALA A 70 11.78 8.73 -0.73
C ALA A 70 12.30 9.59 0.42
N CYS A 71 11.90 9.26 1.65
CA CYS A 71 12.27 9.99 2.85
C CYS A 71 13.04 9.07 3.79
N ASP A 72 14.20 9.52 4.28
CA ASP A 72 14.92 8.81 5.35
C ASP A 72 14.20 8.93 6.71
N SER A 73 14.74 8.26 7.74
CA SER A 73 14.20 8.29 9.09
C SER A 73 14.16 9.68 9.74
N ALA A 74 14.95 10.65 9.23
CA ALA A 74 14.93 12.04 9.67
C ALA A 74 13.93 12.90 8.86
N GLY A 75 13.18 12.30 7.93
CA GLY A 75 12.23 12.98 7.06
C GLY A 75 12.86 13.72 5.88
N LYS A 76 14.18 13.58 5.66
CA LYS A 76 14.89 14.22 4.55
C LYS A 76 14.56 13.49 3.26
N ILE A 77 14.25 14.24 2.20
CA ILE A 77 14.01 13.66 0.87
C ILE A 77 15.33 13.26 0.22
N VAL A 78 15.46 11.97 -0.06
CA VAL A 78 16.65 11.33 -0.63
C VAL A 78 16.46 10.89 -2.08
N GLY A 79 15.23 10.91 -2.57
CA GLY A 79 14.91 10.68 -3.98
C GLY A 79 13.51 11.15 -4.35
N THR A 80 13.26 11.30 -5.65
CA THR A 80 11.98 11.75 -6.19
C THR A 80 11.74 11.21 -7.60
N VAL A 81 10.48 11.10 -8.01
CA VAL A 81 10.05 10.87 -9.39
C VAL A 81 8.64 11.43 -9.58
N GLY A 82 8.36 12.02 -10.74
CA GLY A 82 7.03 12.42 -11.18
C GLY A 82 6.47 11.47 -12.23
N ALA A 83 5.16 11.27 -12.21
CA ALA A 83 4.42 10.44 -13.14
C ALA A 83 3.12 11.15 -13.56
N GLN A 84 2.85 11.19 -14.86
CA GLN A 84 1.62 11.74 -15.42
C GLN A 84 1.08 10.87 -16.54
N VAL A 85 -0.23 10.86 -16.71
CA VAL A 85 -0.88 10.28 -17.89
C VAL A 85 -0.74 11.27 -19.03
N VAL A 86 -0.21 10.85 -20.18
CA VAL A 86 -0.01 11.70 -21.37
C VAL A 86 -0.97 11.38 -22.50
N THR A 87 -1.42 10.14 -22.60
CA THR A 87 -2.49 9.71 -23.51
C THR A 87 -3.45 8.77 -22.79
N THR A 88 -4.51 8.31 -23.46
CA THR A 88 -5.46 7.36 -22.87
C THR A 88 -4.84 6.04 -22.42
N SER A 89 -3.67 5.65 -22.95
CA SER A 89 -3.00 4.39 -22.62
C SER A 89 -1.51 4.53 -22.30
N GLU A 90 -0.99 5.76 -22.20
CA GLU A 90 0.43 6.00 -21.93
C GLU A 90 0.64 6.99 -20.80
N GLY A 91 1.52 6.59 -19.87
CA GLY A 91 2.08 7.45 -18.85
C GLY A 91 3.48 7.92 -19.19
N HIS A 92 3.95 8.95 -18.52
CA HIS A 92 5.28 9.51 -18.71
C HIS A 92 5.93 9.82 -17.36
N LEU A 93 7.20 9.43 -17.21
CA LEU A 93 8.01 9.71 -16.03
C LEU A 93 8.87 10.95 -16.24
N ARG A 94 8.93 11.81 -15.22
CA ARG A 94 9.78 13.00 -15.24
C ARG A 94 10.45 13.25 -13.91
N GLY A 95 11.64 13.85 -13.94
CA GLY A 95 12.31 14.36 -12.74
C GLY A 95 12.75 13.27 -11.77
N MET A 96 13.11 12.08 -12.26
CA MET A 96 13.64 11.03 -11.41
C MET A 96 15.05 11.40 -10.93
N ALA A 97 15.24 11.47 -9.61
CA ALA A 97 16.53 11.76 -8.99
C ALA A 97 16.69 11.02 -7.67
N VAL A 98 17.93 10.65 -7.36
CA VAL A 98 18.32 10.04 -6.07
C VAL A 98 19.64 10.68 -5.67
N ARG A 99 19.74 11.14 -4.42
CA ARG A 99 20.97 11.78 -3.91
C ARG A 99 22.17 10.83 -3.99
N PRO A 100 23.40 11.32 -4.29
CA PRO A 100 24.61 10.50 -4.48
C PRO A 100 24.80 9.37 -3.48
N GLU A 101 24.62 9.66 -2.19
CA GLU A 101 24.82 8.73 -1.09
C GLU A 101 23.82 7.56 -1.06
N TRP A 102 22.66 7.71 -1.72
CA TRP A 102 21.58 6.70 -1.81
C TRP A 102 21.54 5.94 -3.15
N GLN A 103 22.43 6.26 -4.10
CA GLN A 103 22.43 5.65 -5.44
C GLN A 103 23.01 4.23 -5.47
N GLY A 104 22.45 3.34 -6.29
CA GLY A 104 22.90 1.94 -6.36
C GLY A 104 22.30 1.03 -5.26
N GLY A 105 21.29 1.52 -4.55
CA GLY A 105 20.44 0.74 -3.65
C GLY A 105 19.00 0.70 -4.19
N GLU A 106 18.03 0.45 -3.31
CA GLU A 106 16.64 0.19 -3.71
C GLU A 106 15.79 1.46 -3.93
N VAL A 107 16.25 2.64 -3.52
CA VAL A 107 15.47 3.89 -3.59
C VAL A 107 14.92 4.18 -4.98
N ALA A 108 15.77 4.09 -6.01
CA ALA A 108 15.35 4.32 -7.40
C ALA A 108 14.32 3.30 -7.87
N ALA A 109 14.53 2.02 -7.54
CA ALA A 109 13.62 0.94 -7.93
C ALA A 109 12.25 1.10 -7.28
N LEU A 110 12.20 1.40 -5.98
CA LEU A 110 10.93 1.60 -5.26
C LEU A 110 10.18 2.86 -5.71
N LEU A 111 10.90 3.95 -6.02
CA LEU A 111 10.30 5.15 -6.63
C LEU A 111 9.69 4.83 -8.00
N LEU A 112 10.45 4.14 -8.85
CA LEU A 112 9.97 3.72 -10.17
C LEU A 112 8.72 2.84 -10.05
N SER A 113 8.73 1.83 -9.16
CA SER A 113 7.58 0.96 -8.93
C SER A 113 6.35 1.71 -8.42
N ALA A 114 6.51 2.72 -7.56
CA ALA A 114 5.39 3.54 -7.09
C ALA A 114 4.76 4.38 -8.21
N ALA A 115 5.62 4.94 -9.09
CA ALA A 115 5.19 5.67 -10.27
C ALA A 115 4.47 4.77 -11.29
N GLU A 116 5.08 3.64 -11.66
CA GLU A 116 4.48 2.66 -12.59
C GLU A 116 3.13 2.14 -12.08
N ARG A 117 3.01 1.83 -10.78
CA ARG A 117 1.75 1.40 -10.17
C ARG A 117 0.65 2.45 -10.34
N THR A 118 0.97 3.71 -10.09
CA THR A 118 0.00 4.81 -10.24
C THR A 118 -0.47 4.97 -11.68
N LEU A 119 0.44 4.78 -12.65
CA LEU A 119 0.10 4.84 -14.07
C LEU A 119 -0.76 3.63 -14.50
N LEU A 120 -0.43 2.42 -14.01
CA LEU A 120 -1.26 1.23 -14.21
C LEU A 120 -2.67 1.40 -13.61
N GLU A 121 -2.79 1.95 -12.41
CA GLU A 121 -4.07 2.28 -11.76
C GLU A 121 -4.88 3.31 -12.57
N ALA A 122 -4.20 4.19 -13.31
CA ALA A 122 -4.82 5.15 -14.23
C ALA A 122 -5.15 4.57 -15.62
N GLY A 123 -4.90 3.28 -15.84
CA GLY A 123 -5.20 2.59 -17.10
C GLY A 123 -4.10 2.67 -18.16
N CYS A 124 -2.90 3.13 -17.82
CA CYS A 124 -1.78 3.14 -18.77
C CYS A 124 -1.25 1.73 -19.03
N GLU A 125 -1.08 1.37 -20.29
CA GLU A 125 -0.50 0.12 -20.77
C GLU A 125 1.00 0.26 -21.07
N ALA A 126 1.48 1.49 -21.17
CA ALA A 126 2.89 1.79 -21.37
C ALA A 126 3.32 3.02 -20.58
N VAL A 127 4.61 3.10 -20.29
CA VAL A 127 5.24 4.26 -19.68
C VAL A 127 6.47 4.68 -20.49
N SER A 128 6.58 5.96 -20.78
CA SER A 128 7.75 6.57 -21.39
C SER A 128 8.54 7.42 -20.42
N LEU A 129 9.79 7.69 -20.77
CA LEU A 129 10.65 8.67 -20.13
C LEU A 129 11.64 9.21 -21.15
N ASP A 130 12.17 10.39 -20.86
CA ASP A 130 13.23 11.01 -21.62
C ASP A 130 14.51 11.11 -20.80
N THR A 131 15.65 10.81 -21.41
CA THR A 131 16.96 10.91 -20.75
C THR A 131 18.05 11.41 -21.70
N THR A 132 19.07 12.06 -21.14
CA THR A 132 20.24 12.55 -21.88
C THR A 132 21.41 11.58 -21.77
N GLN A 133 22.30 11.55 -22.77
CA GLN A 133 23.49 10.68 -22.81
C GLN A 133 24.42 10.75 -21.58
N PRO A 134 24.69 11.91 -20.94
CA PRO A 134 25.53 11.96 -19.73
C PRO A 134 25.04 11.08 -18.57
N LEU A 135 23.74 10.76 -18.53
CA LEU A 135 23.13 9.96 -17.48
C LEU A 135 23.25 8.44 -17.74
N ALA A 136 24.43 7.96 -18.13
CA ALA A 136 24.65 6.56 -18.49
C ALA A 136 24.25 5.57 -17.37
N ARG A 137 24.35 5.96 -16.09
CA ARG A 137 23.87 5.11 -14.98
C ARG A 137 22.34 4.99 -14.97
N ALA A 138 21.64 6.09 -15.27
CA ALA A 138 20.18 6.12 -15.27
C ALA A 138 19.66 5.30 -16.44
N ILE A 139 20.26 5.46 -17.62
CA ILE A 139 19.99 4.64 -18.82
C ILE A 139 20.09 3.14 -18.47
N ARG A 140 21.23 2.69 -17.92
CA ARG A 140 21.40 1.27 -17.50
C ARG A 140 20.41 0.84 -16.42
N PHE A 141 19.96 1.76 -15.57
CA PHE A 141 18.93 1.46 -14.58
C PHE A 141 17.58 1.23 -15.26
N TYR A 142 17.16 2.09 -16.18
CA TYR A 142 15.91 1.96 -16.92
C TYR A 142 15.89 0.71 -17.80
N GLU A 143 16.97 0.43 -18.52
CA GLU A 143 17.11 -0.78 -19.35
C GLU A 143 16.94 -2.06 -18.52
N ARG A 144 17.54 -2.12 -17.32
CA ARG A 144 17.35 -3.25 -16.40
C ARG A 144 15.93 -3.38 -15.85
N HIS A 145 15.13 -2.31 -15.89
CA HIS A 145 13.73 -2.30 -15.46
C HIS A 145 12.75 -2.42 -16.64
N GLY A 146 13.24 -2.80 -17.83
CA GLY A 146 12.41 -3.14 -18.99
C GLY A 146 12.12 -1.98 -19.93
N PHE A 147 12.75 -0.83 -19.75
CA PHE A 147 12.68 0.26 -20.72
C PHE A 147 13.58 -0.02 -21.93
N VAL A 148 13.09 0.28 -23.11
CA VAL A 148 13.81 0.13 -24.38
C VAL A 148 13.82 1.47 -25.09
N ALA A 149 14.96 1.83 -25.68
CA ALA A 149 15.06 3.04 -26.50
C ALA A 149 14.09 2.96 -27.69
N THR A 150 13.29 3.99 -27.91
CA THR A 150 12.32 4.02 -29.03
C THR A 150 12.97 4.40 -30.36
N GLY A 151 14.18 4.96 -30.29
CA GLY A 151 14.87 5.58 -31.43
C GLY A 151 14.45 7.03 -31.68
N GLN A 152 13.45 7.55 -30.96
CA GLN A 152 13.10 8.96 -31.00
C GLN A 152 14.16 9.79 -30.27
N VAL A 153 14.64 10.84 -30.95
CA VAL A 153 15.62 11.78 -30.41
C VAL A 153 15.11 13.19 -30.67
N GLN A 154 14.98 13.97 -29.60
CA GLN A 154 14.52 15.34 -29.66
C GLN A 154 15.67 16.30 -29.34
N ASP A 155 15.57 17.55 -29.82
CA ASP A 155 16.44 18.62 -29.34
C ASP A 155 15.97 19.09 -27.96
N PHE A 156 16.88 19.07 -27.01
CA PHE A 156 16.68 19.56 -25.65
C PHE A 156 17.71 20.64 -25.36
N PHE A 157 17.44 21.82 -25.91
CA PHE A 157 18.28 23.01 -25.78
C PHE A 157 19.71 22.77 -26.29
N GLY A 158 19.82 22.23 -27.51
CA GLY A 158 21.10 21.91 -28.14
C GLY A 158 21.73 20.59 -27.66
N MET A 159 20.97 19.77 -26.92
CA MET A 159 21.39 18.45 -26.48
C MET A 159 20.44 17.37 -27.00
N PRO A 160 20.94 16.18 -27.39
CA PRO A 160 20.06 15.06 -27.70
C PRO A 160 19.33 14.55 -26.46
N LEU A 161 18.00 14.43 -26.58
CA LEU A 161 17.12 13.81 -25.60
C LEU A 161 16.52 12.54 -26.17
N PHE A 162 16.80 11.41 -25.52
CA PHE A 162 16.45 10.09 -26.01
C PHE A 162 15.23 9.58 -25.27
N GLU A 163 14.21 9.18 -26.03
CA GLU A 163 13.00 8.58 -25.47
C GLU A 163 13.21 7.07 -25.23
N TYR A 164 12.76 6.62 -24.07
CA TYR A 164 12.69 5.23 -23.68
C TYR A 164 11.25 4.88 -23.32
N LYS A 165 10.80 3.68 -23.68
CA LYS A 165 9.45 3.20 -23.40
C LYS A 165 9.48 1.79 -22.85
N LYS A 166 8.55 1.52 -21.94
CA LYS A 166 8.30 0.20 -21.36
C LYS A 166 6.81 -0.11 -21.52
N THR A 167 6.51 -1.27 -22.10
CA THR A 167 5.16 -1.85 -21.98
C THR A 167 4.97 -2.28 -20.54
N MET A 168 3.95 -1.73 -19.88
CA MET A 168 3.57 -2.10 -18.53
C MET A 168 2.50 -3.17 -18.63
N THR A 169 2.89 -4.41 -18.40
CA THR A 169 1.91 -5.42 -18.05
C THR A 169 1.54 -5.24 -16.59
N PRO A 170 0.24 -5.26 -16.23
CA PRO A 170 -0.15 -5.42 -14.84
C PRO A 170 0.64 -6.62 -14.31
N THR A 171 1.43 -6.41 -13.25
CA THR A 171 2.13 -7.54 -12.65
C THR A 171 1.05 -8.53 -12.24
N PRO A 172 1.04 -9.79 -12.71
CA PRO A 172 0.14 -10.76 -12.14
C PRO A 172 0.39 -10.75 -10.63
N HIS A 173 -0.66 -10.68 -9.82
CA HIS A 173 -0.52 -10.81 -8.37
C HIS A 173 0.01 -12.23 -8.10
N THR A 174 1.34 -12.38 -8.06
CA THR A 174 1.99 -13.69 -8.16
C THR A 174 1.86 -14.51 -6.89
N ALA A 175 1.61 -13.87 -5.74
CA ALA A 175 1.25 -14.53 -4.50
C ALA A 175 -0.20 -14.19 -4.13
N THR A 176 -1.03 -15.23 -4.04
CA THR A 176 -2.37 -15.15 -3.45
C THR A 176 -2.25 -14.68 -2.00
N ARG A 177 -2.95 -13.61 -1.64
CA ARG A 177 -2.95 -13.06 -0.27
C ARG A 177 -3.72 -13.98 0.67
N ARG A 178 -3.15 -14.27 1.84
CA ARG A 178 -3.80 -15.10 2.84
C ARG A 178 -4.61 -14.24 3.80
N VAL A 179 -5.91 -14.45 3.82
CA VAL A 179 -6.86 -13.79 4.73
C VAL A 179 -7.31 -14.79 5.77
N LEU A 180 -7.05 -14.48 7.04
CA LEU A 180 -7.47 -15.28 8.17
C LEU A 180 -8.62 -14.57 8.88
N ILE A 181 -9.73 -15.27 9.12
CA ILE A 181 -10.89 -14.72 9.80
C ILE A 181 -11.04 -15.39 11.17
N LEU A 182 -11.00 -14.58 12.22
CA LEU A 182 -11.13 -15.04 13.59
C LEU A 182 -12.59 -15.44 13.89
N MET A 183 -12.77 -16.61 14.47
CA MET A 183 -14.06 -17.18 14.83
C MET A 183 -14.09 -17.47 16.34
N PHE A 184 -15.19 -17.14 17.00
CA PHE A 184 -15.38 -17.37 18.42
C PHE A 184 -16.87 -17.53 18.75
N ASP A 185 -17.18 -18.10 19.90
CA ASP A 185 -18.57 -18.32 20.31
C ASP A 185 -19.35 -17.00 20.32
N ARG A 186 -20.57 -17.01 19.78
CA ARG A 186 -21.43 -15.84 19.60
C ARG A 186 -20.78 -14.72 18.75
N VAL A 187 -19.96 -15.08 17.78
CA VAL A 187 -19.57 -14.19 16.67
C VAL A 187 -20.79 -13.78 15.84
N GLU A 188 -20.81 -12.53 15.36
CA GLU A 188 -21.85 -12.03 14.45
C GLU A 188 -21.68 -12.61 13.04
N VAL A 189 -22.77 -13.10 12.44
CA VAL A 189 -22.67 -13.92 11.22
C VAL A 189 -22.14 -13.13 10.04
N LEU A 190 -22.72 -11.95 9.80
CA LEU A 190 -22.37 -11.14 8.64
C LEU A 190 -21.01 -10.44 8.81
N ASP A 191 -20.51 -10.27 10.05
CA ASP A 191 -19.19 -9.69 10.31
C ASP A 191 -18.05 -10.55 9.76
N PHE A 192 -18.20 -11.88 9.76
CA PHE A 192 -17.22 -12.77 9.14
C PHE A 192 -17.60 -13.13 7.71
N ALA A 193 -18.89 -13.37 7.43
CA ALA A 193 -19.35 -13.84 6.13
C ALA A 193 -19.22 -12.76 5.04
N GLY A 194 -19.45 -11.48 5.38
CA GLY A 194 -19.29 -10.37 4.45
C GLY A 194 -17.85 -10.24 3.90
N PRO A 195 -16.83 -10.09 4.77
CA PRO A 195 -15.44 -10.13 4.35
C PRO A 195 -15.06 -11.43 3.63
N TYR A 196 -15.55 -12.58 4.11
CA TYR A 196 -15.28 -13.88 3.48
C TYR A 196 -15.71 -13.89 2.01
N GLU A 197 -16.94 -13.46 1.73
CA GLU A 197 -17.48 -13.40 0.37
C GLU A 197 -16.67 -12.45 -0.50
N VAL A 198 -16.42 -11.22 -0.04
CA VAL A 198 -15.66 -10.20 -0.78
C VAL A 198 -14.28 -10.71 -1.19
N PHE A 199 -13.51 -11.26 -0.25
CA PHE A 199 -12.16 -11.75 -0.55
C PHE A 199 -12.18 -12.99 -1.44
N SER A 200 -13.18 -13.86 -1.31
CA SER A 200 -13.35 -15.06 -2.14
C SER A 200 -13.70 -14.74 -3.60
N LEU A 201 -14.38 -13.61 -3.84
CA LEU A 201 -14.75 -13.14 -5.18
C LEU A 201 -13.59 -12.46 -5.92
N GLY A 202 -12.52 -12.06 -5.23
CA GLY A 202 -11.37 -11.40 -5.86
C GLY A 202 -10.60 -12.35 -6.77
N SER A 203 -10.54 -12.05 -8.08
CA SER A 203 -9.79 -12.82 -9.08
C SER A 203 -9.02 -11.92 -10.04
N ASP A 204 -7.88 -12.40 -10.55
CA ASP A 204 -7.17 -11.73 -11.64
C ASP A 204 -7.86 -11.94 -13.00
N GLN A 205 -7.29 -11.38 -14.07
CA GLN A 205 -7.83 -11.48 -15.43
C GLN A 205 -7.89 -12.92 -15.97
N SER A 206 -7.11 -13.84 -15.40
CA SER A 206 -7.15 -15.26 -15.75
C SER A 206 -8.19 -16.06 -14.95
N GLY A 207 -8.91 -15.41 -14.04
CA GLY A 207 -9.85 -16.04 -13.12
C GLY A 207 -9.20 -16.68 -11.90
N LYS A 208 -7.88 -16.49 -11.69
CA LYS A 208 -7.19 -17.02 -10.51
C LYS A 208 -7.52 -16.17 -9.29
N SER A 209 -7.85 -16.81 -8.17
CA SER A 209 -8.14 -16.13 -6.91
C SER A 209 -6.97 -15.30 -6.41
N LEU A 210 -7.26 -14.05 -6.06
CA LEU A 210 -6.32 -13.08 -5.49
C LEU A 210 -6.10 -13.32 -4.00
N CYS A 211 -7.09 -13.87 -3.31
CA CYS A 211 -7.03 -14.21 -1.90
C CYS A 211 -7.33 -15.70 -1.67
N SER A 212 -6.72 -16.27 -0.63
CA SER A 212 -7.16 -17.50 0.01
C SER A 212 -7.73 -17.12 1.37
N VAL A 213 -8.99 -17.47 1.62
CA VAL A 213 -9.69 -17.11 2.84
C VAL A 213 -9.82 -18.34 3.72
N GLU A 214 -9.31 -18.25 4.94
CA GLU A 214 -9.26 -19.33 5.92
C GLU A 214 -9.85 -18.83 7.24
N THR A 215 -10.47 -19.71 8.01
CA THR A 215 -11.07 -19.41 9.32
C THR A 215 -10.25 -20.02 10.45
N ILE A 216 -10.17 -19.31 11.58
CA ILE A 216 -9.47 -19.80 12.77
C ILE A 216 -10.31 -19.57 14.03
N GLY A 217 -10.47 -20.60 14.85
CA GLY A 217 -11.29 -20.51 16.06
C GLY A 217 -10.66 -21.05 17.33
N SER A 218 -11.35 -20.81 18.45
CA SER A 218 -11.03 -21.42 19.75
C SER A 218 -11.35 -22.91 19.80
N ALA A 219 -12.24 -23.37 18.93
CA ALA A 219 -12.65 -24.76 18.78
C ALA A 219 -12.90 -25.10 17.29
N PRO A 220 -12.86 -26.39 16.90
CA PRO A 220 -13.13 -26.83 15.53
C PRO A 220 -14.53 -26.52 14.99
N GLU A 221 -15.50 -26.30 15.88
CA GLU A 221 -16.85 -25.84 15.55
C GLU A 221 -17.21 -24.67 16.46
N ILE A 222 -17.74 -23.60 15.88
CA ILE A 222 -18.14 -22.38 16.56
C ILE A 222 -19.65 -22.18 16.40
N THR A 223 -20.32 -21.80 17.48
CA THR A 223 -21.74 -21.41 17.45
C THR A 223 -21.83 -19.88 17.37
N CYS A 224 -22.28 -19.36 16.23
CA CYS A 224 -22.49 -17.93 16.03
C CYS A 224 -23.71 -17.43 16.81
N ILE A 225 -23.91 -16.11 16.85
CA ILE A 225 -25.18 -15.54 17.29
C ILE A 225 -26.34 -16.12 16.45
N GLY A 226 -27.48 -16.40 17.10
CA GLY A 226 -28.62 -17.03 16.43
C GLY A 226 -28.50 -18.54 16.23
N GLY A 227 -27.41 -19.17 16.69
CA GLY A 227 -27.28 -20.63 16.73
C GLY A 227 -26.74 -21.29 15.47
N LEU A 228 -26.30 -20.51 14.47
CA LEU A 228 -25.59 -21.05 13.30
C LEU A 228 -24.29 -21.72 13.76
N LYS A 229 -24.02 -22.93 13.27
CA LYS A 229 -22.78 -23.67 13.55
C LYS A 229 -21.85 -23.64 12.35
N VAL A 230 -20.60 -23.27 12.57
CA VAL A 230 -19.58 -23.15 11.52
C VAL A 230 -18.36 -23.97 11.93
N LYS A 231 -17.89 -24.83 11.03
CA LYS A 231 -16.59 -25.51 11.19
C LYS A 231 -15.49 -24.56 10.75
N VAL A 232 -14.39 -24.55 11.50
CA VAL A 232 -13.23 -23.71 11.19
C VAL A 232 -12.12 -24.52 10.54
N ASP A 233 -11.30 -23.86 9.72
CA ASP A 233 -10.15 -24.49 9.05
C ASP A 233 -9.00 -24.77 10.03
N PHE A 234 -8.81 -23.86 10.99
CA PHE A 234 -7.76 -23.94 12.01
C PHE A 234 -8.27 -23.66 13.42
N THR A 235 -7.51 -24.15 14.39
CA THR A 235 -7.62 -23.75 15.79
C THR A 235 -6.44 -22.85 16.18
N PHE A 236 -6.52 -22.18 17.34
CA PHE A 236 -5.41 -21.35 17.84
C PHE A 236 -4.08 -22.12 18.05
N ALA A 237 -4.13 -23.45 18.12
CA ALA A 237 -2.94 -24.29 18.21
C ALA A 237 -2.10 -24.28 16.92
N ASP A 238 -2.73 -24.10 15.75
CA ASP A 238 -2.07 -24.22 14.44
C ASP A 238 -1.20 -23.01 14.08
N ARG A 239 -1.52 -21.84 14.64
CA ARG A 239 -0.76 -20.57 14.49
C ARG A 239 -0.35 -20.23 13.04
N PRO A 240 -1.28 -20.23 12.06
CA PRO A 240 -0.96 -19.93 10.67
C PRO A 240 -0.39 -18.50 10.50
N THR A 241 0.47 -18.33 9.49
CA THR A 241 0.82 -17.01 8.97
C THR A 241 -0.29 -16.49 8.05
N ALA A 242 -0.46 -15.18 7.93
CA ALA A 242 -1.41 -14.58 7.02
C ALA A 242 -0.98 -13.16 6.64
N ASP A 243 -1.53 -12.62 5.56
CA ASP A 243 -1.35 -11.21 5.19
C ASP A 243 -2.33 -10.30 5.96
N LEU A 244 -3.50 -10.84 6.32
CA LEU A 244 -4.57 -10.13 7.03
C LEU A 244 -5.25 -11.02 8.06
N LEU A 245 -5.53 -10.45 9.23
CA LEU A 245 -6.46 -10.99 10.21
C LEU A 245 -7.72 -10.12 10.27
N ILE A 246 -8.89 -10.71 10.01
CA ILE A 246 -10.18 -10.08 10.28
C ILE A 246 -10.67 -10.50 11.67
N VAL A 247 -10.95 -9.52 12.51
CA VAL A 247 -11.52 -9.67 13.86
C VAL A 247 -12.98 -9.21 13.82
N PRO A 248 -13.94 -10.14 13.66
CA PRO A 248 -15.36 -9.79 13.64
C PRO A 248 -15.86 -9.38 15.03
N GLY A 249 -17.07 -8.83 15.07
CA GLY A 249 -17.78 -8.50 16.29
C GLY A 249 -18.77 -9.59 16.72
N GLY A 250 -19.83 -9.13 17.39
CA GLY A 250 -20.82 -9.98 18.05
C GLY A 250 -20.68 -9.97 19.58
N PRO A 251 -21.66 -10.54 20.30
CA PRO A 251 -21.63 -10.61 21.77
C PRO A 251 -20.35 -11.22 22.34
N GLY A 252 -19.80 -12.25 21.69
CA GLY A 252 -18.56 -12.91 22.15
C GLY A 252 -17.34 -11.99 22.13
N ALA A 253 -17.33 -10.93 21.32
CA ALA A 253 -16.25 -9.94 21.33
C ALA A 253 -16.35 -8.98 22.52
N ARG A 254 -17.56 -8.69 22.99
CA ARG A 254 -17.83 -7.67 24.01
C ARG A 254 -17.95 -8.23 25.43
N ILE A 255 -18.58 -9.38 25.59
CA ILE A 255 -18.92 -9.96 26.89
C ILE A 255 -17.96 -11.13 27.11
N PRO A 256 -16.99 -11.01 28.04
CA PRO A 256 -16.10 -12.12 28.37
C PRO A 256 -16.88 -13.37 28.76
N GLY A 257 -16.41 -14.51 28.26
CA GLY A 257 -16.96 -15.84 28.53
C GLY A 257 -15.86 -16.89 28.39
N ASP A 258 -16.25 -18.15 28.27
CA ASP A 258 -15.30 -19.25 28.11
C ASP A 258 -14.48 -19.07 26.81
N GLY A 259 -13.16 -19.26 26.89
CA GLY A 259 -12.26 -19.10 25.75
C GLY A 259 -11.83 -17.65 25.47
N TYR A 260 -12.28 -16.67 26.26
CA TYR A 260 -12.02 -15.25 25.99
C TYR A 260 -10.54 -14.86 26.11
N GLU A 261 -9.84 -15.39 27.10
CA GLU A 261 -8.41 -15.13 27.30
C GLU A 261 -7.57 -15.74 26.18
N GLU A 262 -7.96 -16.91 25.66
CA GLU A 262 -7.33 -17.57 24.53
C GLU A 262 -7.47 -16.73 23.25
N ILE A 263 -8.64 -16.09 23.05
CA ILE A 263 -8.86 -15.15 21.95
C ILE A 263 -7.91 -13.95 22.07
N LEU A 264 -7.84 -13.32 23.24
CA LEU A 264 -6.96 -12.16 23.47
C LEU A 264 -5.48 -12.53 23.29
N ALA A 265 -5.07 -13.71 23.78
CA ALA A 265 -3.72 -14.23 23.61
C ALA A 265 -3.39 -14.49 22.14
N PHE A 266 -4.32 -15.06 21.38
CA PHE A 266 -4.15 -15.28 19.94
C PHE A 266 -3.95 -13.94 19.20
N ILE A 267 -4.84 -12.97 19.42
CA ILE A 267 -4.76 -11.63 18.80
C ILE A 267 -3.42 -10.96 19.15
N SER A 268 -3.06 -10.95 20.43
CA SER A 268 -1.80 -10.36 20.91
C SER A 268 -0.57 -10.98 20.23
N SER A 269 -0.56 -12.31 20.06
CA SER A 269 0.55 -13.01 19.40
C SER A 269 0.59 -12.86 17.88
N SER A 270 -0.50 -12.38 17.26
CA SER A 270 -0.67 -12.33 15.81
C SER A 270 0.18 -11.25 15.15
N ARG A 271 0.49 -10.15 15.87
CA ARG A 271 1.27 -9.01 15.35
C ARG A 271 2.66 -9.39 14.82
N GLN A 272 3.23 -10.48 15.33
CA GLN A 272 4.54 -10.98 14.89
C GLN A 272 4.50 -11.67 13.52
N ARG A 273 3.32 -12.15 13.07
CA ARG A 273 3.18 -13.00 11.88
C ARG A 273 2.18 -12.47 10.85
N ILE A 274 1.35 -11.50 11.24
CA ILE A 274 0.28 -10.94 10.41
C ILE A 274 0.46 -9.42 10.35
N PRO A 275 0.85 -8.86 9.19
CA PRO A 275 1.23 -7.45 9.07
C PRO A 275 0.03 -6.49 9.08
N LEU A 276 -1.17 -6.96 8.72
CA LEU A 276 -2.40 -6.18 8.74
C LEU A 276 -3.46 -6.86 9.62
N ILE A 277 -4.03 -6.11 10.55
CA ILE A 277 -5.15 -6.58 11.36
C ILE A 277 -6.30 -5.60 11.14
N ALA A 278 -7.51 -6.12 10.92
CA ALA A 278 -8.69 -5.30 10.79
C ALA A 278 -9.85 -5.83 11.64
N SER A 279 -10.67 -4.93 12.20
CA SER A 279 -11.88 -5.33 12.90
C SER A 279 -13.15 -4.83 12.24
N VAL A 280 -14.20 -5.64 12.32
CA VAL A 280 -15.58 -5.27 11.98
C VAL A 280 -16.37 -5.08 13.27
N CYS A 281 -17.26 -4.08 13.31
CA CYS A 281 -18.26 -3.93 14.36
C CYS A 281 -17.58 -3.88 15.74
N THR A 282 -17.99 -4.77 16.64
CA THR A 282 -17.49 -4.85 18.00
C THR A 282 -16.21 -5.67 18.14
N GLY A 283 -15.62 -6.17 17.04
CA GLY A 283 -14.29 -6.75 17.06
C GLY A 283 -13.22 -5.76 17.52
N SER A 284 -13.50 -4.47 17.36
CA SER A 284 -12.73 -3.36 17.94
C SER A 284 -12.57 -3.47 19.48
N PHE A 285 -13.53 -4.06 20.20
CA PHE A 285 -13.39 -4.30 21.66
C PHE A 285 -12.29 -5.32 21.96
N LEU A 286 -12.20 -6.39 21.17
CA LEU A 286 -11.13 -7.38 21.30
C LEU A 286 -9.76 -6.75 21.00
N LEU A 287 -9.67 -5.94 19.94
CA LEU A 287 -8.45 -5.22 19.60
C LEU A 287 -8.05 -4.21 20.69
N ALA A 288 -9.02 -3.51 21.28
CA ALA A 288 -8.78 -2.58 22.38
C ALA A 288 -8.23 -3.30 23.62
N ARG A 289 -8.87 -4.41 24.03
CA ARG A 289 -8.46 -5.22 25.19
C ARG A 289 -7.12 -5.93 24.97
N ALA A 290 -6.81 -6.33 23.75
CA ALA A 290 -5.50 -6.86 23.37
C ALA A 290 -4.40 -5.77 23.24
N GLY A 291 -4.73 -4.49 23.51
CA GLY A 291 -3.76 -3.40 23.57
C GLY A 291 -3.35 -2.81 22.21
N PHE A 292 -4.10 -3.08 21.15
CA PHE A 292 -3.74 -2.61 19.79
C PHE A 292 -4.09 -1.15 19.52
N LEU A 293 -5.11 -0.62 20.19
CA LEU A 293 -5.76 0.64 19.81
C LEU A 293 -5.40 1.85 20.70
N GLY A 294 -4.64 1.67 21.78
CA GLY A 294 -4.36 2.73 22.75
C GLY A 294 -3.71 3.95 22.10
N GLY A 295 -4.35 5.13 22.22
CA GLY A 295 -3.86 6.39 21.65
C GLY A 295 -4.05 6.55 20.13
N LEU A 296 -4.70 5.60 19.46
CA LEU A 296 -4.97 5.64 18.02
C LEU A 296 -6.39 6.09 17.71
N ASP A 297 -6.62 6.51 16.47
CA ASP A 297 -7.99 6.67 15.96
C ASP A 297 -8.58 5.30 15.62
N ALA A 298 -9.83 5.09 15.99
CA ALA A 298 -10.58 3.87 15.70
C ALA A 298 -12.08 4.16 15.50
N THR A 299 -12.83 3.19 15.02
CA THR A 299 -14.30 3.19 14.98
C THR A 299 -14.85 1.84 15.50
N THR A 300 -16.14 1.79 15.80
CA THR A 300 -16.84 0.59 16.27
C THR A 300 -18.31 0.63 15.81
N HIS A 301 -19.11 -0.38 16.18
CA HIS A 301 -20.54 -0.38 15.92
C HIS A 301 -21.20 0.90 16.51
N PRO A 302 -22.03 1.64 15.75
CA PRO A 302 -22.65 2.89 16.22
C PRO A 302 -23.35 2.79 17.57
N ASP A 303 -24.16 1.74 17.77
CA ASP A 303 -24.86 1.50 19.04
C ASP A 303 -23.96 1.20 20.25
N ARG A 304 -22.66 0.99 20.02
CA ARG A 304 -21.67 0.65 21.06
C ARG A 304 -20.67 1.76 21.32
N VAL A 305 -20.80 2.91 20.65
CA VAL A 305 -19.93 4.09 20.85
C VAL A 305 -19.87 4.52 22.32
N GLY A 306 -21.01 4.59 23.01
CA GLY A 306 -21.05 5.00 24.41
C GLY A 306 -20.35 4.03 25.36
N GLU A 307 -20.59 2.73 25.16
CA GLU A 307 -19.95 1.62 25.89
C GLU A 307 -18.43 1.64 25.67
N PHE A 308 -18.02 1.73 24.40
CA PHE A 308 -16.61 1.74 24.00
C PHE A 308 -15.83 2.92 24.58
N ARG A 309 -16.39 4.15 24.51
CA ARG A 309 -15.74 5.35 25.07
C ARG A 309 -15.55 5.28 26.58
N LYS A 310 -16.52 4.67 27.28
CA LYS A 310 -16.44 4.50 28.73
C LYS A 310 -15.34 3.50 29.11
N GLU A 311 -15.20 2.42 28.35
CA GLU A 311 -14.22 1.38 28.63
C GLU A 311 -12.79 1.74 28.16
N PHE A 312 -12.66 2.45 27.04
CA PHE A 312 -11.37 2.76 26.43
C PHE A 312 -11.20 4.28 26.18
N PRO A 313 -11.06 5.10 27.22
CA PRO A 313 -11.05 6.56 27.11
C PRO A 313 -9.82 7.12 26.37
N THR A 314 -8.76 6.34 26.20
CA THR A 314 -7.53 6.75 25.50
C THR A 314 -7.60 6.54 23.98
N ILE A 315 -8.63 5.86 23.47
CA ILE A 315 -8.82 5.62 22.03
C ILE A 315 -9.64 6.78 21.44
N ASN A 316 -9.14 7.38 20.37
CA ASN A 316 -9.83 8.48 19.70
C ASN A 316 -10.93 7.94 18.75
N LEU A 317 -12.13 7.75 19.29
CA LEU A 317 -13.22 7.15 18.54
C LEU A 317 -13.83 8.12 17.51
N ARG A 318 -13.67 7.78 16.23
CA ARG A 318 -14.13 8.54 15.06
C ARG A 318 -15.55 8.16 14.66
N ALA A 319 -16.22 9.07 13.94
CA ALA A 319 -17.53 8.82 13.35
C ALA A 319 -17.45 8.14 11.98
N ASP A 320 -16.26 8.08 11.38
CA ASP A 320 -16.00 7.45 10.10
C ASP A 320 -16.37 5.96 10.11
N LYS A 321 -16.91 5.48 8.99
CA LYS A 321 -17.32 4.07 8.80
C LYS A 321 -16.12 3.12 8.80
N ILE A 322 -14.98 3.59 8.28
CA ILE A 322 -13.70 2.88 8.26
C ILE A 322 -12.64 3.89 8.76
N VAL A 323 -11.79 3.44 9.67
CA VAL A 323 -10.64 4.20 10.16
C VAL A 323 -9.39 3.37 9.94
N ASP A 324 -8.43 3.92 9.21
CA ASP A 324 -7.20 3.25 8.79
C ASP A 324 -5.97 3.90 9.42
N GLN A 325 -5.19 3.12 10.18
CA GLN A 325 -3.95 3.49 10.85
C GLN A 325 -2.73 2.76 10.26
N GLY A 326 -2.79 2.37 8.99
CA GLY A 326 -1.74 1.64 8.29
C GLY A 326 -1.81 0.14 8.54
N SER A 327 -1.18 -0.34 9.63
CA SER A 327 -1.16 -1.78 9.98
C SER A 327 -2.42 -2.24 10.74
N LEU A 328 -3.33 -1.31 11.03
CA LEU A 328 -4.55 -1.56 11.81
C LEU A 328 -5.72 -0.79 11.20
N ILE A 329 -6.83 -1.49 10.93
CA ILE A 329 -8.03 -0.88 10.34
C ILE A 329 -9.24 -1.27 11.18
N THR A 330 -10.12 -0.33 11.48
CA THR A 330 -11.39 -0.62 12.19
C THR A 330 -12.55 -0.17 11.34
N SER A 331 -13.66 -0.91 11.35
CA SER A 331 -14.90 -0.52 10.69
C SER A 331 -16.12 -0.60 11.62
N GLY A 332 -17.17 0.10 11.20
CA GLY A 332 -18.41 0.27 11.95
C GLY A 332 -19.32 -0.96 11.95
N GLY A 333 -20.63 -0.76 11.87
CA GLY A 333 -21.64 -1.81 12.07
C GLY A 333 -21.60 -2.98 11.08
N ILE A 334 -22.53 -3.92 11.24
CA ILE A 334 -22.47 -5.28 10.67
C ILE A 334 -22.15 -5.32 9.16
N SER A 335 -22.85 -4.53 8.35
CA SER A 335 -22.63 -4.49 6.89
C SER A 335 -21.29 -3.86 6.48
N SER A 336 -20.65 -3.09 7.38
CA SER A 336 -19.36 -2.42 7.12
C SER A 336 -18.22 -3.41 6.94
N GLY A 337 -18.40 -4.69 7.29
CA GLY A 337 -17.45 -5.75 6.95
C GLY A 337 -17.24 -5.90 5.44
N ILE A 338 -18.31 -5.72 4.65
CA ILE A 338 -18.23 -5.80 3.19
C ILE A 338 -17.45 -4.61 2.63
N ASP A 339 -17.78 -3.39 3.09
CA ASP A 339 -17.07 -2.19 2.65
C ASP A 339 -15.61 -2.18 3.10
N LEU A 340 -15.31 -2.67 4.31
CA LEU A 340 -13.94 -2.84 4.81
C LEU A 340 -13.15 -3.79 3.91
N ALA A 341 -13.71 -4.93 3.55
CA ALA A 341 -13.03 -5.90 2.70
C ALA A 341 -12.82 -5.34 1.28
N LEU A 342 -13.79 -4.61 0.72
CA LEU A 342 -13.64 -3.93 -0.58
C LEU A 342 -12.58 -2.84 -0.54
N TYR A 343 -12.52 -2.08 0.56
CA TYR A 343 -11.48 -1.09 0.80
C TYR A 343 -10.08 -1.72 0.88
N ILE A 344 -9.94 -2.86 1.55
CA ILE A 344 -8.66 -3.58 1.63
C ILE A 344 -8.28 -4.19 0.26
N LEU A 345 -9.24 -4.77 -0.47
CA LEU A 345 -9.01 -5.25 -1.84
C LEU A 345 -8.50 -4.13 -2.75
N GLU A 346 -9.11 -2.95 -2.68
CA GLU A 346 -8.66 -1.77 -3.43
C GLU A 346 -7.22 -1.39 -3.07
N LYS A 347 -6.88 -1.39 -1.78
CA LYS A 347 -5.50 -1.11 -1.33
C LYS A 347 -4.48 -2.14 -1.83
N TRP A 348 -4.86 -3.39 -1.99
CA TRP A 348 -3.95 -4.45 -2.43
C TRP A 348 -3.87 -4.62 -3.94
N PHE A 349 -4.98 -4.43 -4.65
CA PHE A 349 -5.16 -4.85 -6.03
C PHE A 349 -5.76 -3.74 -6.93
N GLY A 350 -5.96 -2.54 -6.39
CA GLY A 350 -6.43 -1.37 -7.12
C GLY A 350 -7.95 -1.27 -7.26
N GLY A 351 -8.42 -0.09 -7.69
CA GLY A 351 -9.85 0.24 -7.81
C GLY A 351 -10.62 -0.63 -8.82
N GLY A 352 -9.95 -1.15 -9.85
CA GLY A 352 -10.56 -2.06 -10.81
C GLY A 352 -11.01 -3.38 -10.18
N CYS A 353 -10.20 -3.95 -9.27
CA CYS A 353 -10.56 -5.15 -8.53
C CYS A 353 -11.77 -4.91 -7.61
N ARG A 354 -11.77 -3.79 -6.88
CA ARG A 354 -12.93 -3.38 -6.08
C ARG A 354 -14.20 -3.29 -6.91
N ALA A 355 -14.15 -2.58 -8.04
CA ALA A 355 -15.31 -2.35 -8.89
C ALA A 355 -15.88 -3.68 -9.42
N GLU A 356 -15.00 -4.60 -9.81
CA GLU A 356 -15.38 -5.92 -10.28
C GLU A 356 -16.06 -6.76 -9.19
N VAL A 357 -15.48 -6.83 -7.99
CA VAL A 357 -16.08 -7.56 -6.87
C VAL A 357 -17.41 -6.93 -6.43
N ALA A 358 -17.47 -5.60 -6.32
CA ALA A 358 -18.70 -4.87 -6.00
C ALA A 358 -19.83 -5.17 -7.00
N ARG A 359 -19.50 -5.23 -8.30
CA ARG A 359 -20.44 -5.60 -9.37
C ARG A 359 -20.93 -7.05 -9.24
N ARG A 360 -20.07 -7.97 -8.82
CA ARG A 360 -20.45 -9.38 -8.58
C ARG A 360 -21.32 -9.55 -7.34
N LEU A 361 -21.15 -8.70 -6.33
CA LEU A 361 -21.95 -8.73 -5.12
C LEU A 361 -23.39 -8.28 -5.37
N ASP A 362 -23.60 -7.17 -6.09
CA ASP A 362 -24.89 -6.64 -6.60
C ASP A 362 -25.01 -5.10 -6.60
N GLY A 363 -23.96 -4.32 -6.30
CA GLY A 363 -24.16 -2.87 -6.24
C GLY A 363 -22.98 -1.97 -5.88
N ALA A 364 -23.28 -0.68 -5.76
CA ALA A 364 -22.33 0.38 -5.44
C ALA A 364 -22.10 0.48 -3.93
N TRP A 365 -21.10 -0.25 -3.44
CA TRP A 365 -20.63 -0.19 -2.05
C TRP A 365 -19.85 1.11 -1.81
N LYS A 366 -20.28 1.87 -0.80
CA LYS A 366 -19.81 3.24 -0.49
C LYS A 366 -18.84 3.25 0.67
#